data_AF-A0A931P870-F1
#
_entry.id   AF-A0A931P870-F1
#
_cell.length_a   1.000
_cell.length_b   1.000
_cell.length_c   1.000
_cell.angle_alpha   90.00
_cell.angle_beta   90.00
_cell.angle_gamma   90.00
#
_symmetry.space_group_name_H-M   'P 1'
#
loop_
_entity.id
_entity.type
_entity.pdbx_description
1 polymer ?
#
loop_
_entity_poly.entity_id
_entity_poly.type
_entity_poly.pdbx_seq_one_letter_code
_entity_poly.pdbx_strand_id
1 'polypeptide(L)'
;MSNIPYVVTDDLVNVFANSEGALSAVPVEAIEAASRQVTSGLQKIFPNVDRIEGGQIEAYLQDCVKNSAIPVLSLAEFLDAEDGAYPLLLSRSLITDANGDVTAALMPRWQDAGSLEVQFNNAAQLGPEVALADDVVFTGGSMLKIIESLEQLGTKVPVIYASVALEEAVAKLAERGTTVYADYIYPAVLDEICMRDFIVGAPGGGRNVIAADGSYATAPYLFPYGDIENWASIPPEFAASQSKACLEAAAQLWGAAPAKITFNALKKPVVLSNPQAEIAATMENLLKTGAYNGRAASPL
;
A
#
# COMPACT_ATOMS: atom_id res chain seq x y z
N MET A 1 -17.71 -18.83 13.89
CA MET A 1 -16.65 -18.13 13.13
C MET A 1 -16.35 -16.86 13.91
N SER A 2 -15.08 -16.53 14.16
CA SER A 2 -14.75 -15.29 14.86
C SER A 2 -15.24 -14.11 14.01
N ASN A 3 -15.78 -13.07 14.65
CA ASN A 3 -16.25 -11.87 13.95
C ASN A 3 -15.09 -10.90 13.64
N ILE A 4 -13.90 -11.46 13.36
CA ILE A 4 -12.69 -10.67 13.08
C ILE A 4 -12.83 -10.12 11.65
N PRO A 5 -12.80 -8.80 11.45
CA PRO A 5 -12.95 -8.20 10.12
C PRO A 5 -11.73 -8.46 9.25
N TYR A 6 -11.97 -8.52 7.95
CA TYR A 6 -10.95 -8.25 6.93
C TYR A 6 -11.07 -6.77 6.52
N VAL A 7 -10.03 -5.98 6.76
CA VAL A 7 -10.09 -4.53 6.53
C VAL A 7 -9.48 -4.20 5.17
N VAL A 8 -10.15 -3.32 4.42
CA VAL A 8 -9.66 -2.81 3.15
C VAL A 8 -9.67 -1.28 3.18
N THR A 9 -8.50 -0.69 3.09
CA THR A 9 -8.31 0.74 2.84
C THR A 9 -8.50 0.99 1.34
N ASP A 10 -9.61 1.60 0.96
CA ASP A 10 -9.89 1.90 -0.44
C ASP A 10 -9.56 3.33 -0.82
N ASP A 11 -8.30 3.53 -1.17
CA ASP A 11 -7.71 4.81 -1.55
C ASP A 11 -7.61 5.01 -3.07
N LEU A 12 -8.23 4.13 -3.86
CA LEU A 12 -8.07 4.15 -5.31
C LEU A 12 -8.41 5.50 -5.94
N VAL A 13 -9.50 6.14 -5.50
CA VAL A 13 -9.89 7.46 -6.05
C VAL A 13 -8.81 8.50 -5.79
N ASN A 14 -8.25 8.53 -4.58
CA ASN A 14 -7.23 9.50 -4.15
C ASN A 14 -5.91 9.26 -4.92
N VAL A 15 -5.44 8.02 -5.05
CA VAL A 15 -4.18 7.74 -5.75
C VAL A 15 -4.27 8.03 -7.24
N PHE A 16 -5.42 7.80 -7.88
CA PHE A 16 -5.63 8.17 -9.27
C PHE A 16 -5.77 9.71 -9.43
N ALA A 17 -6.48 10.39 -8.53
CA ALA A 17 -6.60 11.85 -8.55
C ALA A 17 -5.23 12.56 -8.40
N ASN A 18 -4.35 12.01 -7.56
CA ASN A 18 -3.01 12.54 -7.31
C ASN A 18 -1.96 12.06 -8.34
N SER A 19 -2.38 11.28 -9.34
CA SER A 19 -1.49 10.83 -10.41
C SER A 19 -1.38 11.84 -11.55
N GLU A 20 -0.33 11.70 -12.35
CA GLU A 20 -0.07 12.60 -13.48
C GLU A 20 -0.56 12.04 -14.81
N GLY A 21 -0.84 12.92 -15.76
CA GLY A 21 -1.08 12.57 -17.16
C GLY A 21 -2.32 11.71 -17.39
N ALA A 22 -2.16 10.59 -18.11
CA ALA A 22 -3.28 9.73 -18.49
C ALA A 22 -3.89 8.97 -17.29
N LEU A 23 -3.15 8.84 -16.19
CA LEU A 23 -3.63 8.13 -14.99
C LEU A 23 -4.71 8.94 -14.27
N SER A 24 -4.55 10.25 -14.07
CA SER A 24 -5.58 11.10 -13.47
C SER A 24 -6.80 11.33 -14.36
N ALA A 25 -6.75 10.90 -15.63
CA ALA A 25 -7.86 10.99 -16.55
C ALA A 25 -8.78 9.74 -16.53
N VAL A 26 -8.47 8.71 -15.73
CA VAL A 26 -9.32 7.53 -15.59
C VAL A 26 -10.64 7.93 -14.89
N PRO A 27 -11.82 7.58 -15.43
CA PRO A 27 -13.09 7.97 -14.83
C PRO A 27 -13.29 7.43 -13.42
N VAL A 28 -13.75 8.28 -12.50
CA VAL A 28 -14.02 7.92 -11.09
C VAL A 28 -15.02 6.75 -11.02
N GLU A 29 -16.03 6.73 -11.89
CA GLU A 29 -17.02 5.65 -11.92
C GLU A 29 -16.39 4.29 -12.24
N ALA A 30 -15.34 4.27 -13.07
CA ALA A 30 -14.60 3.05 -13.39
C ALA A 30 -13.72 2.61 -12.22
N ILE A 31 -13.08 3.57 -11.52
CA ILE A 31 -12.29 3.33 -10.31
C ILE A 31 -13.16 2.69 -9.22
N GLU A 32 -14.31 3.30 -8.92
CA GLU A 32 -15.23 2.75 -7.94
C GLU A 32 -15.82 1.40 -8.34
N ALA A 33 -16.05 1.18 -9.64
CA ALA A 33 -16.53 -0.12 -10.13
C ALA A 33 -15.51 -1.23 -9.89
N ALA A 34 -14.22 -0.95 -10.14
CA ALA A 34 -13.13 -1.88 -9.86
C ALA A 34 -13.05 -2.19 -8.35
N SER A 35 -13.11 -1.17 -7.50
CA SER A 35 -13.16 -1.34 -6.05
C SER A 35 -14.32 -2.23 -5.60
N ARG A 36 -15.56 -1.91 -6.02
CA ARG A 36 -16.76 -2.70 -5.67
C ARG A 36 -16.63 -4.15 -6.10
N GLN A 37 -16.01 -4.42 -7.24
CA GLN A 37 -15.79 -5.77 -7.73
C GLN A 37 -14.82 -6.56 -6.85
N VAL A 38 -13.68 -5.97 -6.47
CA VAL A 38 -12.72 -6.60 -5.56
C VAL A 38 -13.35 -6.85 -4.19
N THR A 39 -14.04 -5.85 -3.62
CA THR A 39 -14.77 -5.99 -2.34
C THR A 39 -15.83 -7.09 -2.40
N SER A 40 -16.59 -7.17 -3.50
CA SER A 40 -17.58 -8.24 -3.68
C SER A 40 -16.95 -9.63 -3.75
N GLY A 41 -15.70 -9.74 -4.21
CA GLY A 41 -14.90 -10.96 -4.14
C GLY A 41 -14.55 -11.32 -2.70
N LEU A 42 -14.01 -10.36 -1.94
CA LEU A 42 -13.64 -10.53 -0.53
C LEU A 42 -14.84 -10.90 0.34
N GLN A 43 -16.01 -10.29 0.12
CA GLN A 43 -17.24 -10.58 0.87
C GLN A 43 -17.80 -12.00 0.64
N LYS A 44 -17.36 -12.70 -0.41
CA LYS A 44 -17.69 -14.13 -0.61
C LYS A 44 -16.77 -15.05 0.20
N ILE A 45 -15.61 -14.54 0.61
CA ILE A 45 -14.57 -15.28 1.33
C ILE A 45 -14.70 -15.03 2.83
N PHE A 46 -14.82 -13.76 3.22
CA PHE A 46 -14.87 -13.33 4.60
C PHE A 46 -16.28 -12.88 4.98
N PRO A 47 -16.79 -13.32 6.14
CA PRO A 47 -18.13 -12.96 6.60
C PRO A 47 -18.24 -11.49 7.01
N ASN A 48 -17.12 -10.84 7.35
CA ASN A 48 -17.05 -9.43 7.69
C ASN A 48 -15.91 -8.76 6.93
N VAL A 49 -16.25 -7.79 6.09
CA VAL A 49 -15.29 -6.98 5.31
C VAL A 49 -15.59 -5.52 5.58
N ASP A 50 -14.67 -4.86 6.27
CA ASP A 50 -14.76 -3.44 6.59
C ASP A 50 -13.98 -2.67 5.51
N ARG A 51 -14.70 -1.94 4.67
CA ARG A 51 -14.11 -1.07 3.64
C ARG A 51 -14.11 0.36 4.14
N ILE A 52 -12.92 0.95 4.27
CA ILE A 52 -12.72 2.33 4.69
C ILE A 52 -12.36 3.16 3.45
N GLU A 53 -13.10 4.22 3.18
CA GLU A 53 -12.87 5.03 1.97
C GLU A 53 -11.68 5.98 2.15
N GLY A 54 -10.85 6.12 1.11
CA GLY A 54 -9.65 6.96 1.14
C GLY A 54 -9.92 8.41 1.51
N GLY A 55 -11.07 8.97 1.11
CA GLY A 55 -11.47 10.32 1.51
C GLY A 55 -11.67 10.47 3.03
N GLN A 56 -12.09 9.40 3.73
CA GLN A 56 -12.21 9.43 5.20
C GLN A 56 -10.82 9.41 5.86
N ILE A 57 -9.93 8.58 5.33
CA ILE A 57 -8.54 8.43 5.78
C ILE A 57 -7.80 9.77 5.62
N GLU A 58 -7.88 10.36 4.44
CA GLU A 58 -7.26 11.65 4.12
C GLU A 58 -7.80 12.75 5.04
N ALA A 59 -9.13 12.87 5.18
CA ALA A 59 -9.74 13.91 6.00
C ALA A 59 -9.33 13.80 7.49
N TYR A 60 -9.30 12.59 8.04
CA TYR A 60 -8.85 12.37 9.42
C TYR A 60 -7.38 12.76 9.61
N LEU A 61 -6.51 12.29 8.70
CA LEU A 61 -5.08 12.57 8.81
C LEU A 61 -4.75 14.04 8.58
N GLN A 62 -5.44 14.73 7.65
CA GLN A 62 -5.32 16.18 7.47
C GLN A 62 -5.75 16.94 8.72
N ASP A 63 -6.83 16.54 9.40
CA ASP A 63 -7.23 17.17 10.66
C ASP A 63 -6.17 16.96 11.75
N CYS A 64 -5.60 15.76 11.85
CA CYS A 64 -4.50 15.49 12.79
C CYS A 64 -3.28 16.37 12.51
N VAL A 65 -2.85 16.47 11.25
CA VAL A 65 -1.70 17.28 10.84
C VAL A 65 -1.94 18.75 11.17
N LYS A 66 -3.10 19.29 10.80
CA LYS A 66 -3.48 20.69 11.03
C LYS A 66 -3.52 21.06 12.51
N ASN A 67 -3.92 20.13 13.37
CA ASN A 67 -4.01 20.34 14.82
C ASN A 67 -2.74 19.92 15.57
N SER A 68 -1.71 19.43 14.88
CA SER A 68 -0.46 18.99 15.51
C SER A 68 0.34 20.18 16.04
N ALA A 69 0.80 20.08 17.29
CA ALA A 69 1.66 21.09 17.91
C ALA A 69 3.15 20.95 17.52
N ILE A 70 3.51 19.85 16.85
CA ILE A 70 4.87 19.52 16.41
C ILE A 70 4.87 19.15 14.91
N PRO A 71 6.00 19.28 14.21
CA PRO A 71 6.10 18.87 12.81
C PRO A 71 5.67 17.42 12.61
N VAL A 72 4.96 17.14 11.51
CA VAL A 72 4.49 15.79 11.19
C VAL A 72 5.29 15.23 10.03
N LEU A 73 5.81 14.00 10.18
CA LEU A 73 6.38 13.21 9.10
C LEU A 73 5.30 12.26 8.57
N SER A 74 4.95 12.36 7.29
CA SER A 74 3.94 11.48 6.68
C SER A 74 4.59 10.30 5.95
N LEU A 75 4.15 9.09 6.27
CA LEU A 75 4.40 7.88 5.49
C LEU A 75 3.30 7.59 4.46
N ALA A 76 2.15 8.25 4.60
CA ALA A 76 1.01 8.17 3.67
C ALA A 76 1.25 9.05 2.44
N GLU A 77 0.93 8.55 1.24
CA GLU A 77 1.19 9.24 -0.04
C GLU A 77 0.24 10.42 -0.32
N PHE A 78 -0.84 10.56 0.43
CA PHE A 78 -1.85 11.61 0.23
C PHE A 78 -1.74 12.76 1.24
N LEU A 79 -0.68 12.81 2.06
CA LEU A 79 -0.34 13.99 2.85
C LEU A 79 1.02 14.52 2.41
N ASP A 80 1.08 15.81 2.10
CA ASP A 80 2.31 16.46 1.67
C ASP A 80 2.60 17.79 2.38
N ALA A 81 3.57 18.52 1.84
CA ALA A 81 4.01 19.79 2.41
C ALA A 81 2.94 20.89 2.34
N GLU A 82 2.01 20.82 1.38
CA GLU A 82 0.86 21.72 1.30
C GLU A 82 -0.13 21.46 2.43
N ASP A 83 -0.23 20.22 2.90
CA ASP A 83 -1.01 19.83 4.08
C ASP A 83 -0.29 20.15 5.41
N GLY A 84 0.97 20.57 5.36
CA GLY A 84 1.81 20.81 6.55
C GLY A 84 2.53 19.57 7.08
N ALA A 85 2.63 18.50 6.27
CA ALA A 85 3.38 17.30 6.59
C ALA A 85 4.66 17.17 5.74
N TYR A 86 5.71 16.58 6.30
CA TYR A 86 6.95 16.30 5.60
C TYR A 86 6.95 14.84 5.12
N PRO A 87 7.00 14.58 3.81
CA PRO A 87 6.91 13.21 3.32
C PRO A 87 8.17 12.41 3.69
N LEU A 88 7.94 11.24 4.29
CA LEU A 88 8.92 10.23 4.60
C LEU A 88 8.65 9.02 3.69
N LEU A 89 9.35 9.02 2.56
CA LEU A 89 9.10 8.17 1.40
C LEU A 89 9.66 6.76 1.60
N LEU A 90 9.04 6.03 2.53
CA LEU A 90 9.43 4.71 2.98
C LEU A 90 8.34 3.68 2.70
N SER A 91 8.76 2.44 2.50
CA SER A 91 7.86 1.31 2.38
C SER A 91 8.55 0.02 2.82
N ARG A 92 7.76 -1.00 3.14
CA ARG A 92 8.28 -2.35 3.40
C ARG A 92 8.43 -3.08 2.07
N SER A 93 9.66 -3.26 1.62
CA SER A 93 9.99 -3.94 0.37
C SER A 93 10.41 -5.39 0.61
N LEU A 94 10.09 -6.25 -0.36
CA LEU A 94 10.74 -7.55 -0.52
C LEU A 94 12.10 -7.35 -1.18
N ILE A 95 13.13 -7.95 -0.61
CA ILE A 95 14.49 -7.95 -1.13
C ILE A 95 14.85 -9.40 -1.43
N THR A 96 15.09 -9.67 -2.71
CA THR A 96 15.55 -10.98 -3.18
C THR A 96 17.07 -10.96 -3.30
N ASP A 97 17.75 -11.89 -2.65
CA ASP A 97 19.21 -12.02 -2.76
C ASP A 97 19.64 -12.81 -4.02
N ALA A 98 20.96 -12.95 -4.23
CA ALA A 98 21.50 -13.65 -5.39
C ALA A 98 21.18 -15.16 -5.42
N ASN A 99 20.77 -15.74 -4.29
CA ASN A 99 20.35 -17.14 -4.17
C ASN A 99 18.84 -17.31 -4.39
N GLY A 100 18.09 -16.21 -4.50
CA GLY A 100 16.63 -16.20 -4.57
C GLY A 100 15.96 -16.17 -3.20
N ASP A 101 16.71 -15.98 -2.11
CA ASP A 101 16.13 -15.85 -0.77
C ASP A 101 15.47 -14.49 -0.61
N VAL A 102 14.23 -14.48 -0.10
CA VAL A 102 13.41 -13.28 0.04
C VAL A 102 13.36 -12.82 1.49
N THR A 103 13.72 -11.56 1.74
CA THR A 103 13.60 -10.90 3.04
C THR A 103 12.73 -9.65 2.94
N ALA A 104 12.19 -9.16 4.05
CA ALA A 104 11.41 -7.93 4.08
C ALA A 104 12.09 -6.86 4.94
N ALA A 105 12.32 -5.68 4.38
CA ALA A 105 12.96 -4.57 5.08
C ALA A 105 12.30 -3.22 4.76
N LEU A 106 12.52 -2.24 5.62
CA LEU A 106 12.16 -0.86 5.35
C LEU A 106 13.14 -0.32 4.30
N MET A 107 12.62 0.21 3.20
CA MET A 107 13.40 0.70 2.05
C MET A 107 12.78 1.98 1.51
N PRO A 108 13.53 2.75 0.70
CA PRO A 108 12.95 3.85 -0.04
C PRO A 108 11.76 3.39 -0.89
N ARG A 109 10.69 4.18 -0.90
CA ARG A 109 9.40 3.86 -1.53
C ARG A 109 9.46 3.85 -3.07
N TRP A 110 10.50 4.42 -3.67
CA TRP A 110 10.86 4.28 -5.08
C TRP A 110 12.36 4.51 -5.26
N GLN A 111 12.88 4.17 -6.45
CA GLN A 111 14.31 4.22 -6.76
C GLN A 111 14.94 5.59 -6.46
N ASP A 112 14.20 6.67 -6.75
CA ASP A 112 14.69 8.05 -6.61
C ASP A 112 14.27 8.75 -5.29
N ALA A 113 13.70 8.03 -4.32
CA ALA A 113 13.20 8.62 -3.06
C ALA A 113 14.32 9.08 -2.10
N GLY A 114 15.60 8.87 -2.46
CA GLY A 114 16.75 9.09 -1.58
C GLY A 114 16.92 7.96 -0.57
N SER A 115 18.14 7.82 -0.03
CA SER A 115 18.45 6.78 0.96
C SER A 115 17.71 7.03 2.28
N LEU A 116 17.47 5.96 3.05
CA LEU A 116 16.89 6.07 4.40
C LEU A 116 17.65 7.07 5.27
N GLU A 117 18.98 7.02 5.23
CA GLU A 117 19.85 7.92 5.98
C GLU A 117 19.61 9.39 5.61
N VAL A 118 19.52 9.72 4.32
CA VAL A 118 19.24 11.09 3.89
C VAL A 118 17.85 11.53 4.34
N GLN A 119 16.84 10.66 4.20
CA GLN A 119 15.48 10.96 4.62
C GLN A 119 15.38 11.21 6.13
N PHE A 120 15.99 10.36 6.96
CA PHE A 120 16.00 10.53 8.42
C PHE A 120 16.82 11.75 8.87
N ASN A 121 17.96 12.02 8.25
CA ASN A 121 18.75 13.22 8.55
C ASN A 121 17.97 14.50 8.24
N ASN A 122 17.22 14.53 7.14
CA ASN A 122 16.36 15.66 6.80
C ASN A 122 15.19 15.79 7.79
N ALA A 123 14.56 14.67 8.15
CA ALA A 123 13.48 14.65 9.14
C ALA A 123 13.94 15.15 10.51
N ALA A 124 15.14 14.77 10.96
CA ALA A 124 15.70 15.20 12.24
C ALA A 124 16.01 16.71 12.31
N GLN A 125 16.14 17.39 11.16
CA GLN A 125 16.34 18.84 11.11
C GLN A 125 15.06 19.63 11.44
N LEU A 126 13.89 18.98 11.47
CA LEU A 126 12.61 19.64 11.78
C LEU A 126 12.50 20.04 13.26
N GLY A 127 13.21 19.35 14.15
CA GLY A 127 13.23 19.68 15.56
C GLY A 127 13.50 18.48 16.47
N PRO A 128 13.53 18.70 17.80
CA PRO A 128 13.77 17.64 18.78
C PRO A 128 12.60 16.66 18.93
N GLU A 129 11.42 17.01 18.43
CA GLU A 129 10.21 16.18 18.48
C GLU A 129 9.46 16.29 17.15
N VAL A 130 8.98 15.15 16.65
CA VAL A 130 8.14 15.05 15.45
C VAL A 130 7.01 14.05 15.70
N ALA A 131 5.86 14.24 15.07
CA ALA A 131 4.84 13.21 14.98
C ALA A 131 5.04 12.38 13.71
N LEU A 132 4.55 11.13 13.70
CA LEU A 132 4.40 10.36 12.46
C LEU A 132 2.93 10.31 12.05
N ALA A 133 2.65 10.28 10.76
CA ALA A 133 1.35 9.98 10.19
C ALA A 133 1.45 8.81 9.21
N ASP A 134 0.55 7.85 9.28
CA ASP A 134 0.46 6.75 8.31
C ASP A 134 -1.01 6.37 8.08
N ASP A 135 -1.32 5.67 6.99
CA ASP A 135 -2.66 5.14 6.80
C ASP A 135 -2.98 4.08 7.88
N VAL A 136 -2.05 3.15 8.12
CA VAL A 136 -2.26 1.99 8.98
C VAL A 136 -1.07 1.70 9.91
N VAL A 137 -1.37 1.43 11.19
CA VAL A 137 -0.43 0.91 12.18
C VAL A 137 -0.84 -0.52 12.58
N PHE A 138 -0.31 -1.50 11.84
CA PHE A 138 -0.71 -2.90 11.97
C PHE A 138 -0.03 -3.65 13.13
N THR A 139 1.27 -3.93 13.04
CA THR A 139 2.05 -4.58 14.12
C THR A 139 2.91 -3.60 14.93
N GLY A 140 2.96 -2.34 14.50
CA GLY A 140 3.90 -1.33 15.00
C GLY A 140 5.38 -1.57 14.64
N GLY A 141 5.73 -2.67 13.96
CA GLY A 141 7.13 -3.04 13.69
C GLY A 141 7.89 -2.02 12.83
N SER A 142 7.26 -1.48 11.77
CA SER A 142 7.87 -0.43 10.95
C SER A 142 8.02 0.87 11.74
N MET A 143 6.98 1.25 12.50
CA MET A 143 7.00 2.45 13.35
C MET A 143 8.15 2.43 14.35
N LEU A 144 8.36 1.31 15.04
CA LEU A 144 9.46 1.17 15.98
C LEU A 144 10.84 1.38 15.34
N LYS A 145 11.07 0.85 14.13
CA LYS A 145 12.33 1.05 13.40
C LYS A 145 12.54 2.52 13.01
N ILE A 146 11.48 3.21 12.63
CA ILE A 146 11.51 4.64 12.30
C ILE A 146 11.81 5.46 13.56
N ILE A 147 11.11 5.19 14.66
CA ILE A 147 11.33 5.82 15.97
C ILE A 147 12.79 5.65 16.39
N GLU A 148 13.31 4.42 16.38
CA GLU A 148 14.71 4.13 16.73
C GLU A 148 15.70 4.89 15.86
N SER A 149 15.43 5.02 14.55
CA SER A 149 16.30 5.74 13.62
C SER A 149 16.30 7.25 13.90
N LEU A 150 15.16 7.84 14.22
CA LEU A 150 15.04 9.26 14.58
C LEU A 150 15.64 9.55 15.96
N GLU A 151 15.44 8.65 16.93
CA GLU A 151 15.98 8.78 18.29
C GLU A 151 17.52 8.76 18.29
N GLN A 152 18.13 7.94 17.44
CA GLN A 152 19.59 7.93 17.23
C GLN A 152 20.12 9.28 16.71
N LEU A 153 19.27 10.05 16.02
CA LEU A 153 19.57 11.40 15.54
C LEU A 153 19.11 12.49 16.54
N GLY A 154 18.69 12.11 17.75
CA GLY A 154 18.27 13.03 18.79
C GLY A 154 16.85 13.60 18.64
N THR A 155 16.03 13.01 17.76
CA THR A 155 14.64 13.40 17.53
C THR A 155 13.68 12.37 18.15
N LYS A 156 12.75 12.82 18.98
CA LYS A 156 11.74 11.94 19.60
C LYS A 156 10.46 11.87 18.78
N VAL A 157 9.73 10.78 18.95
CA VAL A 157 8.41 10.56 18.35
C VAL A 157 7.36 10.32 19.45
N PRO A 158 6.81 11.39 20.07
CA PRO A 158 5.83 11.24 21.14
C PRO A 158 4.44 10.84 20.63
N VAL A 159 4.14 11.07 19.35
CA VAL A 159 2.79 10.90 18.79
C VAL A 159 2.85 10.22 17.41
N ILE A 160 1.92 9.30 17.18
CA ILE A 160 1.60 8.74 15.86
C ILE A 160 0.12 8.98 15.58
N TYR A 161 -0.18 9.52 14.39
CA TYR A 161 -1.52 9.58 13.81
C TYR A 161 -1.67 8.45 12.81
N ALA A 162 -2.75 7.69 12.90
CA ALA A 162 -3.06 6.63 11.95
C ALA A 162 -4.54 6.63 11.62
N SER A 163 -4.98 6.30 10.42
CA SER A 163 -6.42 6.10 10.23
C SER A 163 -6.86 4.77 10.86
N VAL A 164 -6.08 3.72 10.67
CA VAL A 164 -6.34 2.39 11.24
C VAL A 164 -5.21 1.97 12.18
N ALA A 165 -5.54 1.47 13.36
CA ALA A 165 -4.57 0.86 14.27
C ALA A 165 -5.11 -0.42 14.91
N LEU A 166 -4.23 -1.35 15.24
CA LEU A 166 -4.56 -2.51 16.07
C LEU A 166 -4.20 -2.25 17.53
N GLU A 167 -5.03 -2.72 18.46
CA GLU A 167 -4.80 -2.58 19.91
C GLU A 167 -3.41 -3.09 20.34
N GLU A 168 -2.94 -4.21 19.78
CA GLU A 168 -1.60 -4.74 20.06
C GLU A 168 -0.49 -3.74 19.69
N ALA A 169 -0.59 -3.10 18.52
CA ALA A 169 0.39 -2.12 18.09
C ALA A 169 0.32 -0.84 18.93
N VAL A 170 -0.88 -0.39 19.29
CA VAL A 170 -1.08 0.75 20.19
C VAL A 170 -0.41 0.49 21.54
N ALA A 171 -0.65 -0.67 22.16
CA ALA A 171 -0.05 -1.04 23.43
C ALA A 171 1.49 -1.09 23.33
N LYS A 172 2.01 -1.74 22.28
CA LYS A 172 3.46 -1.85 22.03
C LYS A 172 4.16 -0.51 21.84
N LEU A 173 3.51 0.44 21.18
CA LEU A 173 4.05 1.79 20.98
C LEU A 173 3.93 2.64 22.26
N ALA A 174 2.86 2.46 23.04
CA ALA A 174 2.69 3.11 24.34
C ALA A 174 3.78 2.71 25.35
N GLU A 175 4.23 1.45 25.33
CA GLU A 175 5.37 0.98 26.14
C GLU A 175 6.68 1.72 25.83
N ARG A 176 6.79 2.32 24.63
CA ARG A 176 7.91 3.15 24.19
C ARG A 176 7.68 4.65 24.46
N GLY A 177 6.58 5.01 25.12
CA GLY A 177 6.23 6.40 25.38
C GLY A 177 5.62 7.13 24.19
N THR A 178 5.20 6.41 23.15
CA THR A 178 4.56 6.98 21.96
C THR A 178 3.05 6.76 22.02
N THR A 179 2.28 7.84 21.95
CA THR A 179 0.81 7.76 21.92
C THR A 179 0.33 7.60 20.47
N VAL A 180 -0.58 6.66 20.23
CA VAL A 180 -1.21 6.47 18.92
C VAL A 180 -2.64 7.03 18.97
N TYR A 181 -2.94 7.96 18.07
CA TYR A 181 -4.30 8.43 17.82
C TYR A 181 -4.79 7.85 16.50
N ALA A 182 -5.89 7.10 16.54
CA ALA A 182 -6.48 6.55 15.33
C ALA A 182 -8.00 6.74 15.24
N ASP A 183 -8.49 6.87 14.00
CA ASP A 183 -9.92 6.94 13.70
C ASP A 183 -10.59 5.60 13.99
N TYR A 184 -9.94 4.51 13.56
CA TYR A 184 -10.36 3.14 13.81
C TYR A 184 -9.31 2.40 14.63
N ILE A 185 -9.70 1.89 15.80
CA ILE A 185 -8.89 0.98 16.60
C ILE A 185 -9.59 -0.39 16.62
N TYR A 186 -8.93 -1.39 16.03
CA TYR A 186 -9.42 -2.76 16.01
C TYR A 186 -8.73 -3.61 17.09
N PRO A 187 -9.49 -4.42 17.86
CA PRO A 187 -8.88 -5.40 18.76
C PRO A 187 -8.05 -6.45 18.02
N ALA A 188 -8.54 -6.86 16.85
CA ALA A 188 -7.86 -7.75 15.92
C ALA A 188 -8.49 -7.61 14.53
N VAL A 189 -7.71 -7.88 13.49
CA VAL A 189 -8.17 -8.01 12.10
C VAL A 189 -7.54 -9.26 11.48
N LEU A 190 -8.16 -9.81 10.44
CA LEU A 190 -7.58 -10.91 9.67
C LEU A 190 -6.40 -10.40 8.84
N ASP A 191 -6.62 -9.26 8.19
CA ASP A 191 -5.61 -8.50 7.47
C ASP A 191 -6.09 -7.07 7.29
N GLU A 192 -5.18 -6.19 6.89
CA GLU A 192 -5.47 -4.87 6.38
C GLU A 192 -4.70 -4.69 5.07
N ILE A 193 -5.42 -4.41 3.98
CA ILE A 193 -4.83 -4.30 2.65
C ILE A 193 -5.36 -3.05 1.95
N CYS A 194 -4.46 -2.29 1.33
CA CYS A 194 -4.84 -1.19 0.45
C CYS A 194 -5.45 -1.73 -0.86
N MET A 195 -6.59 -1.19 -1.29
CA MET A 195 -7.32 -1.65 -2.48
C MET A 195 -6.46 -1.61 -3.75
N ARG A 196 -5.57 -0.61 -3.86
CA ARG A 196 -4.59 -0.50 -4.96
C ARG A 196 -3.69 -1.72 -5.10
N ASP A 197 -3.44 -2.48 -4.03
CA ASP A 197 -2.59 -3.67 -4.08
C ASP A 197 -3.25 -4.85 -4.82
N PHE A 198 -4.58 -4.84 -4.94
CA PHE A 198 -5.34 -5.81 -5.72
C PHE A 198 -5.49 -5.41 -7.20
N ILE A 199 -5.16 -4.18 -7.59
CA ILE A 199 -5.36 -3.70 -8.96
C ILE A 199 -4.02 -3.64 -9.70
N VAL A 200 -3.86 -4.50 -10.70
CA VAL A 200 -2.64 -4.52 -11.52
C VAL A 200 -2.47 -3.17 -12.20
N GLY A 201 -1.33 -2.51 -11.95
CA GLY A 201 -0.96 -1.23 -12.53
C GLY A 201 -1.55 -0.01 -11.83
N ALA A 202 -2.29 -0.16 -10.72
CA ALA A 202 -2.74 1.00 -9.96
C ALA A 202 -1.54 1.83 -9.46
N PRO A 203 -1.62 3.17 -9.46
CA PRO A 203 -0.57 4.02 -8.92
C PRO A 203 -0.27 3.66 -7.46
N GLY A 204 1.02 3.49 -7.13
CA GLY A 204 1.45 3.12 -5.78
C GLY A 204 1.02 1.71 -5.32
N GLY A 205 0.40 0.92 -6.20
CA GLY A 205 -0.14 -0.39 -5.88
C GLY A 205 0.89 -1.52 -5.92
N GLY A 206 0.64 -2.53 -5.10
CA GLY A 206 1.39 -3.76 -5.01
C GLY A 206 2.58 -3.66 -4.07
N ARG A 207 3.19 -4.82 -3.82
CA ARG A 207 4.34 -4.93 -2.93
C ARG A 207 5.58 -4.46 -3.66
N ASN A 208 6.38 -3.62 -3.03
CA ASN A 208 7.67 -3.24 -3.60
C ASN A 208 8.62 -4.43 -3.57
N VAL A 209 9.30 -4.66 -4.69
CA VAL A 209 10.25 -5.75 -4.91
C VAL A 209 11.57 -5.16 -5.37
N ILE A 210 12.64 -5.53 -4.69
CA ILE A 210 14.02 -5.19 -5.03
C ILE A 210 14.73 -6.49 -5.34
N ALA A 211 15.07 -6.72 -6.61
CA ALA A 211 15.77 -7.93 -7.02
C ALA A 211 17.27 -7.85 -6.68
N ALA A 212 17.96 -8.98 -6.82
CA ALA A 212 19.39 -9.10 -6.48
C ALA A 212 20.31 -8.17 -7.29
N ASP A 213 19.90 -7.79 -8.50
CA ASP A 213 20.60 -6.83 -9.35
C ASP A 213 20.29 -5.36 -9.00
N GLY A 214 19.50 -5.13 -7.95
CA GLY A 214 19.04 -3.83 -7.50
C GLY A 214 17.87 -3.27 -8.30
N SER A 215 17.31 -4.03 -9.26
CA SER A 215 16.13 -3.58 -10.01
C SER A 215 14.92 -3.46 -9.10
N TYR A 216 14.13 -2.41 -9.36
CA TYR A 216 12.97 -2.04 -8.55
C TYR A 216 11.69 -2.30 -9.33
N ALA A 217 10.75 -3.03 -8.74
CA ALA A 217 9.45 -3.34 -9.33
C ALA A 217 8.36 -3.44 -8.26
N THR A 218 7.13 -3.65 -8.72
CA THR A 218 5.94 -3.90 -7.88
C THR A 218 5.28 -5.21 -8.24
N ALA A 219 4.78 -5.91 -7.23
CA ALA A 219 4.03 -7.15 -7.38
C ALA A 219 2.62 -6.99 -6.78
N PRO A 220 1.57 -6.90 -7.62
CA PRO A 220 0.18 -6.95 -7.17
C PRO A 220 -0.14 -8.23 -6.38
N TYR A 221 -1.10 -8.15 -5.47
CA TYR A 221 -1.46 -9.22 -4.53
C TYR A 221 -2.44 -10.19 -5.22
N LEU A 222 -2.02 -10.78 -6.34
CA LEU A 222 -2.79 -11.76 -7.11
C LEU A 222 -1.92 -12.61 -8.02
N PHE A 223 -2.41 -13.79 -8.38
CA PHE A 223 -1.78 -14.59 -9.42
C PHE A 223 -1.97 -13.97 -10.81
N PRO A 224 -0.96 -14.08 -11.70
CA PRO A 224 0.31 -14.78 -11.52
C PRO A 224 1.44 -13.91 -10.93
N TYR A 225 1.15 -12.69 -10.50
CA TYR A 225 2.16 -11.69 -10.14
C TYR A 225 2.77 -11.87 -8.75
N GLY A 226 1.94 -12.19 -7.76
CA GLY A 226 2.30 -12.22 -6.35
C GLY A 226 1.61 -13.33 -5.57
N ASP A 227 1.88 -13.36 -4.28
CA ASP A 227 1.37 -14.38 -3.36
C ASP A 227 0.15 -13.86 -2.58
N ILE A 228 -1.02 -13.93 -3.21
CA ILE A 228 -2.28 -13.47 -2.59
C ILE A 228 -2.62 -14.20 -1.28
N GLU A 229 -2.15 -15.43 -1.13
CA GLU A 229 -2.41 -16.24 0.07
C GLU A 229 -1.64 -15.69 1.26
N ASN A 230 -0.34 -15.44 1.09
CA ASN A 230 0.53 -15.01 2.18
C ASN A 230 0.58 -13.48 2.35
N TRP A 231 0.22 -12.70 1.32
CA TRP A 231 0.31 -11.24 1.38
C TRP A 231 -1.03 -10.57 1.65
N ALA A 232 -2.15 -11.23 1.31
CA ALA A 232 -3.51 -10.74 1.56
C ALA A 232 -4.33 -11.71 2.41
N SER A 233 -3.70 -12.72 3.02
CA SER A 233 -4.37 -13.71 3.89
C SER A 233 -5.58 -14.39 3.23
N ILE A 234 -5.59 -14.50 1.89
CA ILE A 234 -6.68 -15.16 1.16
C ILE A 234 -6.51 -16.68 1.28
N PRO A 235 -7.54 -17.43 1.72
CA PRO A 235 -7.40 -18.88 1.82
C PRO A 235 -7.11 -19.53 0.45
N PRO A 236 -6.28 -20.60 0.40
CA PRO A 236 -5.81 -21.20 -0.85
C PRO A 236 -6.95 -21.58 -1.82
N GLU A 237 -8.07 -22.08 -1.30
CA GLU A 237 -9.25 -22.47 -2.08
C GLU A 237 -9.95 -21.30 -2.78
N PHE A 238 -9.72 -20.06 -2.32
CA PHE A 238 -10.29 -18.85 -2.92
C PHE A 238 -9.27 -18.05 -3.74
N ALA A 239 -7.97 -18.32 -3.59
CA ALA A 239 -6.88 -17.55 -4.21
C ALA A 239 -7.05 -17.35 -5.72
N ALA A 240 -7.37 -18.42 -6.46
CA ALA A 240 -7.59 -18.34 -7.91
C ALA A 240 -8.83 -17.52 -8.27
N SER A 241 -9.93 -17.70 -7.53
CA SER A 241 -11.18 -16.98 -7.78
C SER A 241 -11.08 -15.49 -7.45
N GLN A 242 -10.36 -15.13 -6.39
CA GLN A 242 -10.10 -13.74 -6.03
C GLN A 242 -9.12 -13.09 -7.01
N SER A 243 -8.04 -13.79 -7.38
CA SER A 243 -7.11 -13.30 -8.40
C SER A 243 -7.82 -13.02 -9.73
N LYS A 244 -8.77 -13.89 -10.13
CA LYS A 244 -9.62 -13.64 -11.30
C LYS A 244 -10.45 -12.38 -11.15
N ALA A 245 -11.13 -12.18 -10.02
CA ALA A 245 -11.94 -10.99 -9.77
C ALA A 245 -11.09 -9.70 -9.83
N CYS A 246 -9.88 -9.73 -9.29
CA CYS A 246 -8.92 -8.63 -9.35
C CYS A 246 -8.47 -8.33 -10.80
N LEU A 247 -8.18 -9.37 -11.60
CA LEU A 247 -7.84 -9.19 -13.03
C LEU A 247 -9.01 -8.65 -13.85
N GLU A 248 -10.23 -9.11 -13.58
CA GLU A 248 -11.44 -8.59 -14.23
C GLU A 248 -11.66 -7.11 -13.87
N ALA A 249 -11.48 -6.74 -12.60
CA ALA A 249 -11.56 -5.37 -12.14
C ALA A 249 -10.49 -4.47 -12.80
N ALA A 250 -9.25 -4.95 -12.88
CA ALA A 250 -8.17 -4.23 -13.56
C ALA A 250 -8.45 -4.10 -15.07
N ALA A 251 -8.90 -5.16 -15.74
CA ALA A 251 -9.25 -5.10 -17.17
C ALA A 251 -10.34 -4.06 -17.45
N GLN A 252 -11.39 -4.04 -16.62
CA GLN A 252 -12.48 -3.05 -16.74
C GLN A 252 -11.97 -1.63 -16.50
N LEU A 253 -11.18 -1.42 -15.45
CA LEU A 253 -10.63 -0.11 -15.10
C LEU A 253 -9.80 0.47 -16.26
N TRP A 254 -8.82 -0.31 -16.75
CA TRP A 254 -7.93 0.15 -17.81
C TRP A 254 -8.63 0.23 -19.17
N GLY A 255 -9.65 -0.60 -19.41
CA GLY A 255 -10.49 -0.51 -20.60
C GLY A 255 -11.36 0.76 -20.64
N ALA A 256 -11.62 1.38 -19.48
CA ALA A 256 -12.33 2.65 -19.36
C ALA A 256 -11.41 3.88 -19.42
N ALA A 257 -10.08 3.70 -19.42
CA ALA A 257 -9.14 4.80 -19.53
C ALA A 257 -9.31 5.51 -20.89
N PRO A 258 -9.25 6.86 -20.93
CA PRO A 258 -9.50 7.63 -22.15
C PRO A 258 -8.39 7.48 -23.21
N ALA A 259 -7.23 6.98 -22.80
CA ALA A 259 -6.11 6.66 -23.67
C ALA A 259 -5.62 5.25 -23.37
N LYS A 260 -4.95 4.64 -24.36
CA LYS A 260 -4.25 3.38 -24.15
C LYS A 260 -3.09 3.60 -23.20
N ILE A 261 -3.12 2.92 -22.06
CA ILE A 261 -2.07 2.99 -21.04
C ILE A 261 -1.23 1.72 -21.11
N THR A 262 0.07 1.88 -21.21
CA THR A 262 1.05 0.79 -21.15
C THR A 262 1.73 0.76 -19.78
N PHE A 263 2.37 -0.35 -19.44
CA PHE A 263 3.12 -0.46 -18.18
C PHE A 263 4.26 0.57 -18.04
N ASN A 264 4.79 1.10 -19.14
CA ASN A 264 5.81 2.16 -19.12
C ASN A 264 5.27 3.53 -18.72
N ALA A 265 3.93 3.71 -18.65
CA ALA A 265 3.32 4.93 -18.12
C ALA A 265 3.29 4.95 -16.58
N LEU A 266 3.60 3.83 -15.93
CA LEU A 266 3.59 3.71 -14.46
C LEU A 266 4.93 4.20 -13.88
N LYS A 267 4.87 4.86 -12.71
CA LYS A 267 6.08 5.25 -11.96
C LYS A 267 6.92 4.04 -11.53
N LYS A 268 6.30 2.87 -11.37
CA LYS A 268 6.93 1.63 -10.94
C LYS A 268 6.67 0.52 -11.97
N PRO A 269 7.70 -0.18 -12.44
CA PRO A 269 7.51 -1.39 -13.25
C PRO A 269 6.71 -2.43 -12.48
N VAL A 270 5.83 -3.16 -13.18
CA VAL A 270 5.12 -4.31 -12.61
C VAL A 270 5.91 -5.57 -12.98
N VAL A 271 6.17 -6.44 -12.00
CA VAL A 271 6.90 -7.69 -12.22
C VAL A 271 6.26 -8.51 -13.35
N LEU A 272 7.10 -9.22 -14.12
CA LEU A 272 6.69 -10.09 -15.23
C LEU A 272 5.96 -9.38 -16.40
N SER A 273 5.82 -8.05 -16.35
CA SER A 273 5.08 -7.29 -17.37
C SER A 273 6.01 -6.71 -18.42
N ASN A 274 5.59 -6.73 -19.69
CA ASN A 274 6.29 -6.03 -20.77
C ASN A 274 5.97 -4.53 -20.66
N PRO A 275 6.96 -3.63 -20.49
CA PRO A 275 6.73 -2.18 -20.37
C PRO A 275 5.92 -1.59 -21.53
N GLN A 276 6.06 -2.13 -22.74
CA GLN A 276 5.38 -1.62 -23.93
C GLN A 276 3.98 -2.22 -24.15
N ALA A 277 3.58 -3.21 -23.34
CA ALA A 277 2.26 -3.82 -23.46
C ALA A 277 1.19 -2.91 -22.85
N GLU A 278 0.02 -2.86 -23.51
CA GLU A 278 -1.19 -2.22 -23.00
C GLU A 278 -1.70 -3.01 -21.78
N ILE A 279 -2.01 -2.30 -20.69
CA ILE A 279 -2.38 -2.94 -19.42
C ILE A 279 -3.69 -3.72 -19.58
N ALA A 280 -4.72 -3.09 -20.16
CA ALA A 280 -6.03 -3.72 -20.39
C ALA A 280 -5.92 -5.02 -21.21
N ALA A 281 -5.23 -4.97 -22.36
CA ALA A 281 -5.03 -6.14 -23.22
C ALA A 281 -4.23 -7.25 -22.52
N THR A 282 -3.30 -6.89 -21.64
CA THR A 282 -2.55 -7.85 -20.82
C THR A 282 -3.49 -8.57 -19.86
N MET A 283 -4.35 -7.84 -19.15
CA MET A 283 -5.32 -8.43 -18.21
C MET A 283 -6.30 -9.36 -18.92
N GLU A 284 -6.84 -8.93 -20.07
CA GLU A 284 -7.73 -9.76 -20.90
C GLU A 284 -7.05 -11.06 -21.35
N ASN A 285 -5.78 -11.00 -21.73
CA ASN A 285 -5.03 -12.19 -22.11
C ASN A 285 -4.79 -13.14 -20.92
N LEU A 286 -4.47 -12.62 -19.73
CA LEU A 286 -4.33 -13.43 -18.52
C LEU A 286 -5.64 -14.11 -18.13
N LEU A 287 -6.76 -13.40 -18.25
CA LEU A 287 -8.10 -13.95 -18.03
C LEU A 287 -8.42 -15.06 -19.03
N LYS A 288 -8.16 -14.82 -20.32
CA LYS A 288 -8.40 -15.80 -21.40
C LYS A 288 -7.57 -17.07 -21.25
N THR A 289 -6.33 -16.94 -20.80
CA THR A 289 -5.39 -18.06 -20.64
C THR A 289 -5.55 -18.79 -19.31
N GLY A 290 -6.33 -18.24 -18.37
CA GLY A 290 -6.50 -18.82 -17.04
C GLY A 290 -5.23 -18.75 -16.19
N ALA A 291 -4.38 -17.73 -16.42
CA ALA A 291 -3.11 -17.55 -15.73
C ALA A 291 -3.26 -17.36 -14.21
N TYR A 292 -4.46 -16.98 -13.76
CA TYR A 292 -4.83 -16.84 -12.35
C TYR A 292 -5.05 -18.19 -11.62
N ASN A 293 -5.04 -19.33 -12.32
CA ASN A 293 -5.28 -20.64 -11.70
C ASN A 293 -4.07 -21.21 -10.95
N GLY A 294 -2.91 -20.55 -11.01
CA GLY A 294 -1.73 -20.99 -10.30
C GLY A 294 -0.71 -19.88 -10.15
N ARG A 295 0.21 -20.06 -9.21
CA ARG A 295 1.39 -19.22 -9.10
C ARG A 295 2.19 -19.32 -10.40
N ALA A 296 2.69 -18.20 -10.91
CA ALA A 296 3.83 -18.29 -11.81
C ALA A 296 4.97 -19.03 -11.08
N ALA A 297 5.91 -19.59 -11.83
CA ALA A 297 7.26 -19.83 -11.32
C ALA A 297 7.93 -18.46 -11.09
N SER A 298 7.36 -17.67 -10.17
CA SER A 298 7.88 -16.37 -9.79
C SER A 298 8.99 -16.59 -8.75
N PRO A 299 10.12 -15.89 -8.84
CA PRO A 299 11.19 -15.97 -7.85
C PRO A 299 10.85 -15.20 -6.54
N LEU A 300 9.57 -14.90 -6.28
CA LEU A 300 9.07 -14.07 -5.18
C LEU A 300 8.17 -14.86 -4.23
#